data_AF-A0A137QXZ0-F1
#
_entry.id   AF-A0A137QXZ0-F1
#
_cell.length_a   1.000
_cell.length_b   1.000
_cell.length_c   1.000
_cell.angle_alpha   90.00
_cell.angle_beta   90.00
_cell.angle_gamma   90.00
#
_symmetry.space_group_name_H-M   'P 1'
#
loop_
_entity.id
_entity.type
_entity.pdbx_description
1 polymer ?
#
loop_
_entity_poly.entity_id
_entity_poly.type
_entity_poly.pdbx_seq_one_letter_code
_entity_poly.pdbx_strand_id
1 'polypeptide(L)'
;MFELFVVFGLVLEHDKSELFHFSRCKGDDNPSIDLGYTPCTSDSPLCPKTFWRYLGFYFDQQLNFHEHVRYYPTKAIFMVCAMGMLGNLLRGLSLKQKHLLYRSCVMPIATYSFCL
;
A
#
# COMPACT_ATOMS: atom_id res chain seq x y z
N MET A 1 1.06 5.05 -27.27
CA MET A 1 0.87 4.06 -26.18
C MET A 1 -0.57 3.58 -26.14
N PHE A 2 -1.57 4.47 -26.11
CA PHE A 2 -2.99 4.12 -26.19
C PHE A 2 -3.35 3.22 -27.39
N GLU A 3 -2.87 3.56 -28.59
CA GLU A 3 -3.09 2.75 -29.80
C GLU A 3 -2.71 1.27 -29.65
N LEU A 4 -1.68 0.97 -28.86
CA LEU A 4 -1.30 -0.44 -28.59
C LEU A 4 -2.38 -1.14 -27.79
N PHE A 5 -2.94 -0.50 -26.77
CA PHE A 5 -4.04 -1.08 -25.99
C PHE A 5 -5.25 -1.38 -26.88
N VAL A 6 -5.60 -0.47 -27.79
CA VAL A 6 -6.68 -0.67 -28.76
C VAL A 6 -6.40 -1.84 -29.69
N VAL A 7 -5.18 -1.94 -30.24
CA VAL A 7 -4.76 -3.07 -31.09
C VAL A 7 -4.85 -4.41 -30.35
N PHE A 8 -4.55 -4.43 -29.05
CA PHE A 8 -4.68 -5.62 -28.20
C PHE A 8 -6.11 -5.86 -27.67
N GLY A 9 -7.09 -5.02 -28.03
CA GLY A 9 -8.46 -5.12 -27.54
C GLY A 9 -8.60 -4.82 -26.04
N LEU A 10 -7.65 -4.09 -25.47
CA LEU A 10 -7.64 -3.67 -24.06
C LEU A 10 -8.26 -2.28 -23.93
N VAL A 11 -9.11 -2.12 -22.91
CA VAL A 11 -9.72 -0.83 -22.56
C VAL A 11 -9.05 -0.30 -21.29
N LEU A 12 -8.52 0.91 -21.36
CA LEU A 12 -7.93 1.60 -20.22
C LEU A 12 -8.97 2.52 -19.59
N GLU A 13 -9.33 2.26 -18.34
CA GLU A 13 -10.23 3.14 -17.57
C GLU A 13 -9.41 4.18 -16.79
N HIS A 14 -9.58 5.46 -17.13
CA HIS A 14 -8.82 6.56 -16.51
C HIS A 14 -9.02 6.63 -14.99
N ASP A 15 -10.25 6.54 -14.49
CA ASP A 15 -10.57 6.64 -13.06
C ASP A 15 -9.98 5.50 -12.20
N LYS A 16 -9.66 4.35 -12.83
CA LYS A 16 -9.06 3.19 -12.15
C LYS A 16 -7.56 3.05 -12.41
N SER A 17 -7.00 3.91 -13.27
CA SER A 17 -5.60 3.85 -13.65
C SER A 17 -4.76 4.60 -12.64
N GLU A 18 -3.74 3.93 -12.10
CA GLU A 18 -2.78 4.52 -11.20
C GLU A 18 -1.42 4.62 -11.90
N LEU A 19 -0.75 5.76 -11.75
CA LEU A 19 0.58 5.97 -12.29
C LEU A 19 1.63 5.92 -11.17
N PHE A 20 2.73 5.22 -11.44
CA PHE A 20 3.88 5.21 -10.55
C PHE A 20 5.16 5.01 -11.35
N HIS A 21 6.13 5.89 -11.11
CA HIS A 21 7.43 5.83 -11.74
C HIS A 21 8.44 5.20 -10.78
N PHE A 22 9.09 4.11 -11.17
CA PHE A 22 10.19 3.54 -10.40
C PHE A 22 11.52 4.11 -10.88
N SER A 23 12.16 4.93 -10.05
CA SER A 23 13.44 5.56 -10.37
C SER A 23 14.34 5.62 -9.14
N ARG A 24 15.63 5.36 -9.34
CA ARG A 24 16.67 5.51 -8.30
C ARG A 24 17.38 6.85 -8.37
N CYS A 25 17.09 7.66 -9.39
CA CYS A 25 17.70 8.98 -9.55
C CYS A 25 17.20 9.91 -8.44
N LYS A 26 18.15 10.51 -7.70
CA LYS A 26 17.81 11.50 -6.66
C LYS A 26 17.39 12.80 -7.35
N GLY A 27 16.23 13.34 -6.94
CA GLY A 27 15.68 14.57 -7.52
C GLY A 27 15.01 14.36 -8.87
N ASP A 28 14.67 13.12 -9.22
CA ASP A 28 13.83 12.84 -10.37
C ASP A 28 12.41 13.32 -10.05
N ASP A 29 11.94 14.31 -10.80
CA ASP A 29 10.57 14.77 -10.68
C ASP A 29 9.62 13.62 -11.07
N ASN A 30 8.44 13.58 -10.46
CA ASN A 30 7.41 12.61 -10.79
C ASN A 30 6.30 13.35 -11.55
N PRO A 31 6.53 13.71 -12.83
CA PRO A 31 5.61 14.54 -13.58
C PRO A 31 4.31 13.78 -13.85
N SER A 32 3.21 14.53 -13.97
CA SER A 32 1.96 13.97 -14.46
C SER A 32 2.10 13.52 -15.92
N ILE A 33 1.42 12.44 -16.28
CA ILE A 33 1.43 11.90 -17.65
C ILE A 33 0.04 12.07 -18.26
N ASP A 34 0.02 12.68 -19.44
CA ASP A 34 -1.13 12.67 -20.33
C ASP A 34 -1.01 11.45 -21.28
N LEU A 35 -2.04 10.60 -21.25
CA LEU A 35 -2.11 9.41 -22.10
C LEU A 35 -2.65 9.70 -23.51
N GLY A 36 -3.05 10.94 -23.78
CA GLY A 36 -3.58 11.38 -25.07
C GLY A 36 -5.01 10.88 -25.36
N TYR A 37 -5.78 10.58 -24.31
CA TYR A 37 -7.16 10.07 -24.42
C TYR A 37 -8.17 11.22 -24.30
N THR A 38 -8.80 11.60 -25.41
CA THR A 38 -9.88 12.61 -25.44
C THR A 38 -11.26 11.96 -25.39
N PRO A 39 -12.21 12.48 -24.59
CA PRO A 39 -12.27 13.86 -24.09
C PRO A 39 -11.81 14.07 -22.63
N CYS A 40 -11.40 13.03 -21.90
CA CYS A 40 -11.24 13.13 -20.43
C CYS A 40 -9.84 13.52 -19.93
N THR A 41 -8.75 13.32 -20.68
CA THR A 41 -7.39 13.50 -20.13
C THR A 41 -6.84 14.92 -20.20
N SER A 42 -7.36 15.78 -21.09
CA SER A 42 -6.88 17.17 -21.23
C SER A 42 -7.04 18.01 -19.95
N ASP A 43 -8.06 17.70 -19.13
CA ASP A 43 -8.38 18.47 -17.91
C ASP A 43 -7.94 17.76 -16.61
N SER A 44 -7.46 16.52 -16.70
CA SER A 44 -7.08 15.70 -15.53
C SER A 44 -5.96 14.72 -15.91
N PRO A 45 -4.70 15.20 -15.99
CA PRO A 45 -3.56 14.33 -16.25
C PRO A 45 -3.37 13.36 -15.08
N LEU A 46 -2.85 12.16 -15.37
CA LEU A 46 -2.61 11.17 -14.32
C LEU A 46 -1.45 11.64 -13.45
N CYS A 47 -1.79 12.02 -12.21
CA CYS A 47 -0.80 12.38 -11.20
C CYS A 47 -0.21 11.10 -10.61
N PRO A 48 1.13 10.96 -10.61
CA PRO A 48 1.75 9.77 -10.07
C PRO A 48 1.65 9.74 -8.54
N LYS A 49 1.49 8.54 -7.98
CA LYS A 49 1.42 8.35 -6.54
C LYS A 49 2.80 8.48 -5.89
N THR A 50 2.83 8.83 -4.62
CA THR A 50 4.06 8.91 -3.81
C THR A 50 4.53 7.54 -3.31
N PHE A 51 3.59 6.62 -3.07
CA PHE A 51 3.84 5.22 -2.75
C PHE A 51 2.88 4.33 -3.54
N TRP A 52 3.36 3.15 -3.95
CA TRP A 52 2.55 2.16 -4.63
C TRP A 52 2.17 1.03 -3.69
N ARG A 53 0.88 0.69 -3.61
CA ARG A 53 0.43 -0.43 -2.80
C ARG A 53 0.10 -1.63 -3.69
N TYR A 54 0.92 -2.68 -3.63
CA TYR A 54 0.69 -3.90 -4.38
C TYR A 54 0.67 -5.12 -3.46
N LEU A 55 -0.41 -5.91 -3.54
CA LEU A 55 -0.63 -7.08 -2.68
C LEU A 55 -0.44 -6.76 -1.18
N GLY A 56 -0.74 -5.53 -0.75
CA GLY A 56 -0.57 -5.09 0.64
C GLY A 56 0.83 -4.57 0.99
N PHE A 57 1.82 -4.68 0.11
CA PHE A 57 3.15 -4.08 0.29
C PHE A 57 3.14 -2.63 -0.16
N TYR A 58 3.87 -1.78 0.56
CA TYR A 58 4.11 -0.39 0.16
C TYR A 58 5.49 -0.27 -0.46
N PHE A 59 5.54 0.21 -1.69
CA PHE A 59 6.76 0.44 -2.44
C PHE A 59 7.01 1.94 -2.58
N ASP A 60 8.23 2.35 -2.27
CA ASP A 60 8.74 3.68 -2.59
C ASP A 60 9.18 3.76 -4.05
N GLN A 61 9.38 4.97 -4.57
CA GLN A 61 9.88 5.23 -5.94
C GLN A 61 11.18 4.45 -6.25
N GLN A 62 12.03 4.28 -5.24
CA GLN A 62 13.32 3.59 -5.34
C GLN A 62 13.22 2.08 -5.09
N LEU A 63 12.00 1.53 -4.96
CA LEU A 63 11.73 0.16 -4.48
C LEU A 63 12.26 -0.12 -3.07
N ASN A 64 12.32 0.92 -2.25
CA ASN A 64 12.55 0.76 -0.82
C ASN A 64 11.22 0.50 -0.10
N PHE A 65 11.32 0.03 1.14
CA PHE A 65 10.20 -0.33 1.99
C PHE A 65 10.01 0.66 3.16
N HIS A 66 10.38 1.93 3.02
CA HIS A 66 10.32 2.88 4.14
C HIS A 66 8.88 3.11 4.59
N GLU A 67 7.97 3.38 3.66
CA GLU A 67 6.55 3.55 3.99
C GLU A 67 5.93 2.26 4.55
N HIS A 68 6.42 1.11 4.10
CA HIS A 68 6.00 -0.19 4.63
C HIS A 68 6.39 -0.37 6.11
N VAL A 69 7.67 -0.14 6.43
CA VAL A 69 8.24 -0.20 7.78
C VAL A 69 7.70 0.92 8.66
N ARG A 70 7.16 2.00 8.09
CA ARG A 70 6.44 3.01 8.85
C ARG A 70 5.02 2.56 9.20
N TYR A 71 4.27 2.04 8.24
CA TYR A 71 2.84 1.75 8.40
C TYR A 71 2.58 0.49 9.23
N TYR A 72 3.25 -0.63 8.93
CA TYR A 72 2.93 -1.94 9.52
C TYR A 72 3.31 -2.06 11.00
N PRO A 73 4.47 -1.55 11.46
CA PRO A 73 4.79 -1.51 12.89
C PRO A 73 3.81 -0.66 13.69
N THR A 74 3.42 0.51 13.18
CA THR A 74 2.37 1.33 13.81
C THR A 74 1.07 0.54 13.92
N LYS A 75 0.65 -0.14 12.85
CA LYS A 75 -0.53 -1.00 12.85
C LYS A 75 -0.43 -2.15 13.86
N ALA A 76 0.74 -2.79 13.97
CA ALA A 76 0.99 -3.83 14.96
C ALA A 76 0.91 -3.31 16.40
N ILE A 77 1.50 -2.13 16.68
CA ILE A 77 1.41 -1.46 17.98
C ILE A 77 -0.05 -1.17 18.35
N PHE A 78 -0.83 -0.61 17.42
CA PHE A 78 -2.26 -0.36 17.63
C PHE A 78 -3.02 -1.64 18.00
N MET A 79 -2.71 -2.78 17.37
CA MET A 79 -3.31 -4.06 17.71
C MET A 79 -2.92 -4.57 19.10
N VAL A 80 -1.65 -4.40 19.50
CA VAL A 80 -1.20 -4.73 20.86
C VAL A 80 -1.92 -3.86 21.89
N CYS A 81 -2.06 -2.56 21.64
CA CYS A 81 -2.82 -1.66 22.52
C CYS A 81 -4.29 -2.10 22.64
N ALA A 82 -4.96 -2.39 21.52
CA ALA A 82 -6.35 -2.87 21.52
C ALA A 82 -6.50 -4.20 22.27
N MET A 83 -5.55 -5.13 22.09
CA MET A 83 -5.50 -6.38 22.83
C MET A 83 -5.29 -6.15 24.33
N GLY A 84 -4.48 -5.16 24.71
CA GLY A 84 -4.31 -4.72 26.10
C GLY A 84 -5.62 -4.22 26.71
N MET A 85 -6.35 -3.37 25.98
CA MET A 85 -7.67 -2.89 26.41
C MET A 85 -8.67 -4.05 26.60
N LEU A 86 -8.73 -4.99 25.66
CA LEU A 86 -9.59 -6.17 25.74
C LEU A 86 -9.21 -7.09 26.92
N GLY A 87 -7.91 -7.21 27.20
CA GLY A 87 -7.37 -8.01 28.29
C GLY A 87 -7.67 -7.46 29.69
N ASN A 88 -7.96 -6.16 29.81
CA ASN A 88 -8.17 -5.46 31.08
C ASN A 88 -9.66 -5.32 31.49
N LEU A 89 -10.57 -5.98 30.78
CA LEU A 89 -11.99 -6.01 31.14
C LEU A 89 -12.26 -6.91 32.37
N LEU A 90 -13.40 -6.72 33.04
CA LEU A 90 -13.84 -7.52 34.21
C LEU A 90 -13.88 -9.04 33.95
N ARG A 91 -14.10 -9.44 32.69
CA ARG A 91 -13.96 -10.82 32.18
C ARG A 91 -12.87 -10.90 31.12
N GLY A 92 -11.70 -10.35 31.43
CA GLY A 92 -10.58 -10.21 30.52
C GLY A 92 -10.03 -11.55 30.00
N LEU A 93 -9.13 -11.44 29.04
CA LEU A 93 -8.52 -12.61 28.39
C LEU A 93 -7.57 -13.36 29.33
N SER A 94 -7.69 -14.68 29.38
CA SER A 94 -6.70 -15.56 29.99
C SER A 94 -5.36 -15.50 29.24
N LEU A 95 -4.25 -15.92 29.89
CA LEU A 95 -2.93 -15.93 29.27
C LEU A 95 -2.88 -16.76 27.98
N LYS A 96 -3.57 -17.90 27.94
CA LYS A 96 -3.68 -18.75 26.73
C LYS A 96 -4.39 -18.02 25.59
N GLN A 97 -5.48 -17.31 25.89
CA GLN A 97 -6.22 -16.52 24.89
C GLN A 97 -5.41 -15.32 24.40
N LYS A 98 -4.69 -14.64 25.29
CA LYS A 98 -3.77 -13.55 24.93
C LYS A 98 -2.68 -14.03 23.98
N HIS A 99 -2.03 -15.14 24.30
CA HIS A 99 -1.00 -15.73 23.45
C HIS A 99 -1.55 -16.15 22.07
N LEU A 100 -2.73 -16.78 22.05
CA LEU A 100 -3.40 -17.13 20.79
C LEU A 100 -3.69 -15.89 19.94
N LEU A 101 -4.27 -14.84 20.53
CA LEU A 101 -4.62 -13.60 19.84
C LEU A 101 -3.39 -12.87 19.29
N TYR A 102 -2.31 -12.84 20.07
CA TYR A 102 -1.04 -12.27 19.63
C TYR A 102 -0.50 -13.02 18.40
N ARG A 103 -0.46 -14.36 18.46
CA ARG A 103 0.04 -15.20 17.35
C ARG A 103 -0.84 -15.14 16.11
N SER A 104 -2.15 -15.03 16.25
CA SER A 104 -3.08 -15.00 15.12
C SER A 104 -3.24 -13.62 14.49
N CYS A 105 -3.19 -12.55 15.28
CA CYS A 105 -3.57 -11.20 14.82
C CYS A 105 -2.39 -10.24 14.75
N VAL A 106 -1.50 -10.24 15.74
CA VAL A 106 -0.39 -9.27 15.82
C VAL A 106 0.81 -9.75 15.01
N MET A 107 1.23 -11.00 15.21
CA MET A 107 2.41 -11.57 14.55
C MET A 107 2.36 -11.45 13.03
N PRO A 108 1.27 -11.82 12.33
CA PRO A 108 1.25 -11.76 10.86
C PRO A 108 1.39 -10.34 10.31
N ILE A 109 0.99 -9.32 11.07
CA ILE A 109 1.11 -7.91 10.69
C ILE A 109 2.49 -7.38 11.02
N ALA A 110 3.03 -7.74 12.17
CA ALA A 110 4.37 -7.33 12.60
C ALA A 110 5.47 -7.94 11.71
N THR A 111 5.29 -9.18 11.26
CA THR A 111 6.24 -9.87 10.37
C THR A 111 5.84 -9.78 8.90
N TYR A 112 4.82 -8.97 8.58
CA TYR A 112 4.40 -8.78 7.20
C TYR A 112 5.56 -8.13 6.43
N SER A 113 6.07 -8.85 5.43
CA SER A 113 7.21 -8.44 4.58
C SER A 113 8.61 -8.62 5.18
N PHE A 114 8.74 -9.33 6.31
CA PHE A 114 10.06 -9.64 6.89
C PHE A 114 10.89 -10.64 6.06
N CYS A 115 10.23 -11.47 5.23
CA CYS A 115 10.87 -12.51 4.42
C CYS A 115 10.99 -12.17 2.91
N LEU A 116 10.87 -10.90 2.54
CA LEU A 116 10.91 -10.43 1.14
C LEU A 116 12.13 -9.52 0.94
#